data_AF-A0A257CR12-F1
#
_entry.id   AF-A0A257CR12-F1
#
_cell.length_a   1.000
_cell.length_b   1.000
_cell.length_c   1.000
_cell.angle_alpha   90.00
_cell.angle_beta   90.00
_cell.angle_gamma   90.00
#
_symmetry.space_group_name_H-M   'P 1'
#
loop_
_entity.id
_entity.type
_entity.pdbx_description
1 polymer ?
#
loop_
_entity_poly.entity_id
_entity_poly.type
_entity_poly.pdbx_seq_one_letter_code
_entity_poly.pdbx_strand_id
1 'polypeptide(L)'
;MTAITASMVAELRGKTDAPMMECKKALTEAQGDMVKAEELLRVKLGSKAGKAAARVTAEGVVTSFMDGTVGAMIEVNCETDFVTKNDSFLAIANAAAMLVAKHNPADLAALSALEYTQDGFGPTLEDVRKGLIGKIGENMTFRRFKRYASGAKLAGYLHGTRIGVVIEFTGDDVAAKDVAMHVAAMKPVSLTSADVPAELIERERSVATAKAAEDAAVATAAGKPVQSAEIVAKRIEGGVQKYLKEVSLVDQVFVKAADGKQTVGAMLKEKATDVKSFTLYVVGEGIEKKVDDFAAEVAAQVAAAQQAA
;
A
#
# COMPACT_ATOMS: atom_id res chain seq x y z
N MET A 1 -0.58 38.76 -32.80
CA MET A 1 -0.64 37.71 -31.76
C MET A 1 -0.57 38.40 -30.41
N THR A 2 -1.49 38.10 -29.50
CA THR A 2 -1.40 38.58 -28.11
C THR A 2 -0.07 38.15 -27.50
N ALA A 3 0.70 39.09 -26.94
CA ALA A 3 1.98 38.77 -26.33
C ALA A 3 1.74 38.03 -25.00
N ILE A 4 2.14 36.76 -24.91
CA ILE A 4 2.07 35.99 -23.67
C ILE A 4 3.23 36.41 -22.77
N THR A 5 2.94 37.17 -21.72
CA THR A 5 3.95 37.68 -20.78
C THR A 5 4.31 36.63 -19.73
N ALA A 6 5.51 36.72 -19.16
CA ALA A 6 5.93 35.85 -18.06
C ALA A 6 5.01 35.97 -16.83
N SER A 7 4.47 37.17 -16.57
CA SER A 7 3.51 37.41 -15.49
C SER A 7 2.22 36.62 -15.68
N MET A 8 1.66 36.59 -16.90
CA MET A 8 0.46 35.80 -17.19
C MET A 8 0.70 34.31 -16.98
N VAL A 9 1.86 33.80 -17.40
CA VAL A 9 2.22 32.38 -17.18
C VAL A 9 2.38 32.09 -15.68
N ALA A 10 3.01 32.99 -14.92
CA ALA A 10 3.17 32.86 -13.48
C ALA A 10 1.83 32.91 -12.75
N GLU A 11 0.90 33.78 -13.16
CA GLU A 11 -0.45 33.87 -12.60
C GLU A 11 -1.24 32.58 -12.86
N LEU A 12 -1.24 32.09 -14.10
CA LEU A 12 -1.96 30.85 -14.45
C LEU A 12 -1.37 29.65 -13.69
N ARG A 13 -0.04 29.59 -13.57
CA ARG A 13 0.64 28.57 -12.78
C ARG A 13 0.28 28.68 -11.30
N GLY A 14 0.26 29.88 -10.71
CA GLY A 14 -0.10 30.06 -9.30
C GLY A 14 -1.56 29.69 -8.99
N LYS A 15 -2.45 29.80 -9.98
CA LYS A 15 -3.86 29.38 -9.84
C LYS A 15 -4.09 27.88 -10.01
N THR A 16 -3.34 27.26 -10.92
CA THR A 16 -3.61 25.87 -11.36
C THR A 16 -2.59 24.85 -10.87
N ASP A 17 -1.43 25.32 -10.40
CA ASP A 17 -0.22 24.54 -10.12
C ASP A 17 0.28 23.70 -11.31
N ALA A 18 -0.19 23.99 -12.53
CA ALA A 18 0.23 23.24 -13.71
C ALA A 18 1.69 23.51 -14.09
N PRO A 19 2.38 22.58 -14.77
CA PRO A 19 3.75 22.81 -15.23
C PRO A 19 3.87 24.08 -16.08
N MET A 20 4.94 24.86 -15.85
CA MET A 20 5.15 26.19 -16.45
C MET A 20 4.94 26.21 -17.98
N MET A 21 5.47 25.20 -18.68
CA MET A 21 5.36 25.13 -20.13
C MET A 21 3.96 24.76 -20.61
N GLU A 22 3.18 24.03 -19.82
CA GLU A 22 1.77 23.78 -20.14
C GLU A 22 0.95 25.07 -19.96
N CYS A 23 1.21 25.85 -18.90
CA CYS A 23 0.58 27.17 -18.73
C CYS A 23 0.86 28.08 -19.92
N LYS A 24 2.12 28.16 -20.37
CA LYS A 24 2.50 28.98 -21.52
C LYS A 24 1.81 28.52 -22.81
N LYS A 25 1.76 27.21 -23.07
CA LYS A 25 1.09 26.63 -24.25
C LYS A 25 -0.42 26.90 -24.23
N ALA A 26 -1.06 26.68 -23.08
CA ALA A 26 -2.49 26.93 -22.91
C ALA A 26 -2.83 28.41 -23.13
N LEU A 27 -2.03 29.33 -22.56
CA LEU A 27 -2.20 30.78 -22.80
C LEU A 27 -1.99 31.17 -24.26
N THR A 28 -1.04 30.52 -24.94
CA THR A 28 -0.78 30.76 -26.37
C THR A 28 -2.00 30.36 -27.21
N GLU A 29 -2.57 29.18 -26.96
CA GLU A 29 -3.75 28.68 -27.68
C GLU A 29 -5.03 29.43 -27.32
N ALA A 30 -5.14 29.88 -26.06
CA ALA A 30 -6.21 30.75 -25.59
C ALA A 30 -6.05 32.21 -26.05
N GLN A 31 -4.99 32.54 -26.78
CA GLN A 31 -4.69 33.91 -27.23
C GLN A 31 -4.61 34.93 -26.08
N GLY A 32 -4.15 34.48 -24.91
CA GLY A 32 -4.02 35.28 -23.69
C GLY A 32 -5.26 35.29 -22.79
N ASP A 33 -6.34 34.61 -23.16
CA ASP A 33 -7.53 34.46 -22.30
C ASP A 33 -7.23 33.48 -21.15
N MET A 34 -7.26 34.00 -19.91
CA MET A 34 -6.94 33.23 -18.70
C MET A 34 -7.95 32.12 -18.40
N VAL A 35 -9.24 32.39 -18.61
CA VAL A 35 -10.32 31.44 -18.29
C VAL A 35 -10.26 30.28 -19.29
N LYS A 36 -10.17 30.62 -20.58
CA LYS A 36 -10.02 29.62 -21.64
C LYS A 36 -8.71 28.82 -21.50
N ALA A 37 -7.62 29.45 -21.06
CA ALA A 37 -6.37 28.74 -20.79
C ALA A 37 -6.50 27.74 -19.64
N GLU A 38 -7.25 28.07 -18.59
CA GLU A 38 -7.54 27.14 -17.49
C GLU A 38 -8.36 25.93 -17.97
N GLU A 39 -9.41 26.16 -18.77
CA GLU A 39 -10.20 25.08 -19.37
C GLU A 39 -9.34 24.16 -20.25
N LEU A 40 -8.47 24.74 -21.10
CA LEU A 40 -7.54 23.99 -21.93
C LEU A 40 -6.56 23.17 -21.10
N LEU A 41 -6.06 23.71 -19.99
CA LEU A 41 -5.17 22.97 -19.09
C LEU A 41 -5.84 21.73 -18.52
N ARG A 42 -7.10 21.83 -18.07
CA ARG A 42 -7.83 20.68 -17.50
C ARG A 42 -7.90 19.51 -18.49
N VAL A 43 -8.22 19.80 -19.75
CA VAL A 43 -8.27 18.79 -20.82
C VAL A 43 -6.88 18.20 -21.10
N LYS A 44 -5.86 19.06 -21.23
CA LYS A 44 -4.51 18.63 -21.62
C LYS A 44 -3.80 17.83 -20.54
N LEU A 45 -3.93 18.23 -19.27
CA LEU A 45 -3.31 17.51 -18.17
C LEU A 45 -3.89 16.10 -18.03
N GLY A 46 -5.20 15.93 -18.21
CA GLY A 46 -5.83 14.60 -18.19
C GLY A 46 -5.29 13.64 -19.26
N SER A 47 -4.90 14.16 -20.43
CA SER A 47 -4.33 13.34 -21.52
C SER A 47 -2.94 12.76 -21.21
N LYS A 48 -2.21 13.34 -20.24
CA LYS A 48 -0.86 12.87 -19.86
C LYS A 48 -0.89 11.56 -19.09
N ALA A 49 -2.01 11.21 -18.45
CA ALA A 49 -2.15 9.99 -17.69
C ALA A 49 -1.88 8.72 -18.52
N GLY A 50 -2.30 8.70 -19.79
CA GLY A 50 -2.06 7.55 -20.68
C GLY A 50 -0.58 7.27 -20.91
N LYS A 51 0.26 8.31 -21.00
CA LYS A 51 1.71 8.16 -21.16
C LYS A 51 2.40 7.69 -19.88
N ALA A 52 1.85 8.06 -18.73
CA ALA A 52 2.38 7.72 -17.42
C ALA A 52 2.06 6.28 -17.00
N ALA A 53 0.99 5.68 -17.55
CA ALA A 53 0.41 4.42 -17.06
C ALA A 53 1.37 3.22 -17.03
N ALA A 54 2.39 3.19 -17.89
CA ALA A 54 3.39 2.12 -17.93
C ALA A 54 4.49 2.26 -16.85
N ARG A 55 4.57 3.40 -16.15
CA ARG A 55 5.57 3.64 -15.10
C ARG A 55 5.18 2.92 -13.82
N VAL A 56 6.14 2.23 -13.20
CA VAL A 56 5.94 1.42 -12.00
C VAL A 56 5.60 2.31 -10.80
N THR A 57 4.47 2.04 -10.15
CA THR A 57 4.04 2.74 -8.93
C THR A 57 4.21 1.84 -7.71
N ALA A 58 5.45 1.70 -7.21
CA ALA A 58 5.76 0.85 -6.06
C ALA A 58 5.78 1.61 -4.71
N GLU A 59 5.69 2.94 -4.76
CA GLU A 59 5.49 3.80 -3.59
C GLU A 59 4.01 4.18 -3.46
N GLY A 60 3.62 4.88 -2.39
CA GLY A 60 2.22 5.18 -2.14
C GLY A 60 1.84 5.35 -0.67
N VAL A 61 0.53 5.34 -0.45
CA VAL A 61 -0.09 5.46 0.87
C VAL A 61 -1.14 4.36 1.04
N VAL A 62 -1.26 3.85 2.26
CA VAL A 62 -2.49 3.19 2.74
C VAL A 62 -3.26 4.20 3.56
N THR A 63 -4.55 4.30 3.29
CA THR A 63 -5.48 5.13 4.08
C THR A 63 -6.76 4.36 4.38
N SER A 64 -7.44 4.78 5.43
CA SER A 64 -8.68 4.18 5.89
C SER A 64 -9.69 5.24 6.31
N PHE A 65 -10.97 4.97 6.07
CA PHE A 65 -12.10 5.75 6.55
C PHE A 65 -13.01 4.84 7.39
N MET A 66 -13.46 5.32 8.54
CA MET A 66 -14.32 4.58 9.46
C MET A 66 -15.47 5.48 9.92
N ASP A 67 -16.69 4.96 9.81
CA ASP A 67 -17.93 5.59 10.24
C ASP A 67 -18.77 4.54 10.99
N GLY A 68 -18.60 4.51 12.32
CA GLY A 68 -19.17 3.46 13.17
C GLY A 68 -18.67 2.06 12.76
N THR A 69 -19.60 1.20 12.35
CA THR A 69 -19.33 -0.19 11.93
C THR A 69 -19.13 -0.35 10.43
N VAL A 70 -19.14 0.76 9.68
CA VAL A 70 -18.87 0.78 8.23
C VAL A 70 -17.55 1.50 7.98
N GLY A 71 -16.72 0.95 7.11
CA GLY A 71 -15.45 1.57 6.78
C GLY A 71 -14.81 1.00 5.55
N ALA A 72 -13.65 1.53 5.19
CA ALA A 72 -12.83 1.00 4.13
C ALA A 72 -11.35 1.29 4.36
N MET A 73 -10.51 0.44 3.78
CA MET A 73 -9.06 0.65 3.67
C MET A 73 -8.69 0.52 2.19
N ILE A 74 -7.83 1.42 1.71
CA ILE A 74 -7.37 1.46 0.31
C ILE A 74 -5.86 1.72 0.26
N GLU A 75 -5.20 1.07 -0.70
CA GLU A 75 -3.83 1.39 -1.11
C GLU A 75 -3.89 2.20 -2.41
N VAL A 76 -3.26 3.39 -2.38
CA VAL A 76 -3.09 4.26 -3.55
C VAL A 76 -1.60 4.44 -3.79
N ASN A 77 -1.14 4.09 -4.99
CA ASN A 77 0.28 4.08 -5.31
C ASN A 77 0.69 5.26 -6.17
N CYS A 78 1.98 5.59 -6.10
CA CYS A 78 2.69 6.58 -6.90
C CYS A 78 4.11 6.07 -7.22
N GLU A 79 4.87 6.82 -8.03
CA GLU A 79 6.23 6.41 -8.41
C GLU A 79 7.21 6.65 -7.27
N THR A 80 7.15 7.83 -6.61
CA THR A 80 8.11 8.22 -5.58
C THR A 80 7.47 8.46 -4.21
N ASP A 81 8.29 8.43 -3.16
CA ASP A 81 7.86 8.74 -1.79
C ASP A 81 7.60 10.25 -1.59
N PHE A 82 8.14 11.13 -2.44
CA PHE A 82 7.85 12.56 -2.41
C PHE A 82 6.37 12.86 -2.64
N VAL A 83 5.73 12.15 -3.58
CA VAL A 83 4.29 12.31 -3.86
C VAL A 83 3.42 11.88 -2.67
N THR A 84 3.90 10.98 -1.82
CA THR A 84 3.15 10.55 -0.61
C THR A 84 2.96 11.66 0.42
N LYS A 85 3.67 12.78 0.28
CA LYS A 85 3.56 13.97 1.13
C LYS A 85 2.80 15.11 0.46
N ASN A 86 2.35 14.92 -0.78
CA ASN A 86 1.62 15.94 -1.53
C ASN A 86 0.14 15.99 -1.10
N ASP A 87 -0.36 17.17 -0.76
CA ASP A 87 -1.72 17.35 -0.24
C ASP A 87 -2.80 16.91 -1.22
N SER A 88 -2.65 17.18 -2.52
CA SER A 88 -3.63 16.75 -3.54
C SER A 88 -3.67 15.22 -3.66
N PHE A 89 -2.52 14.55 -3.55
CA PHE A 89 -2.44 13.09 -3.57
C PHE A 89 -3.06 12.47 -2.29
N LEU A 90 -2.78 13.04 -1.13
CA LEU A 90 -3.39 12.59 0.13
C LEU A 90 -4.91 12.81 0.13
N ALA A 91 -5.38 13.93 -0.40
CA ALA A 91 -6.81 14.24 -0.51
C ALA A 91 -7.56 13.21 -1.36
N ILE A 92 -7.07 12.88 -2.56
CA ILE A 92 -7.73 11.88 -3.42
C ILE A 92 -7.69 10.48 -2.79
N ALA A 93 -6.60 10.10 -2.12
CA ALA A 93 -6.51 8.81 -1.43
C ALA A 93 -7.55 8.70 -0.30
N ASN A 94 -7.66 9.74 0.54
CA ASN A 94 -8.63 9.80 1.63
C ASN A 94 -10.08 9.82 1.10
N ALA A 95 -10.34 10.58 0.04
CA ALA A 95 -11.63 10.61 -0.63
C ALA A 95 -12.00 9.24 -1.18
N ALA A 96 -11.06 8.52 -1.80
CA ALA A 96 -11.30 7.17 -2.30
C ALA A 96 -11.69 6.20 -1.17
N ALA A 97 -11.03 6.23 -0.01
CA ALA A 97 -11.42 5.42 1.14
C ALA A 97 -12.85 5.74 1.62
N MET A 98 -13.18 7.03 1.74
CA MET A 98 -14.53 7.46 2.11
C MET A 98 -15.57 6.99 1.09
N LEU A 99 -15.29 7.14 -0.21
CA LEU A 99 -16.18 6.73 -1.29
C LEU A 99 -16.42 5.23 -1.29
N VAL A 100 -15.38 4.41 -1.07
CA VAL A 100 -15.53 2.96 -0.90
C VAL A 100 -16.47 2.65 0.26
N ALA A 101 -16.26 3.26 1.42
CA ALA A 101 -17.09 3.01 2.61
C ALA A 101 -18.57 3.35 2.36
N LYS A 102 -18.84 4.51 1.75
CA LYS A 102 -20.18 5.06 1.54
C LYS A 102 -20.96 4.42 0.38
N HIS A 103 -20.28 4.07 -0.71
CA HIS A 103 -20.94 3.67 -1.96
C HIS A 103 -20.83 2.18 -2.29
N ASN A 104 -20.00 1.41 -1.57
CA ASN A 104 -19.83 -0.02 -1.80
C ASN A 104 -19.54 -0.38 -3.29
N PRO A 105 -18.52 0.24 -3.92
CA PRO A 105 -18.14 -0.14 -5.28
C PRO A 105 -17.71 -1.60 -5.33
N ALA A 106 -18.11 -2.32 -6.39
CA ALA A 106 -17.78 -3.73 -6.56
C ALA A 106 -16.29 -3.97 -6.82
N ASP A 107 -15.64 -3.01 -7.49
CA ASP A 107 -14.23 -3.09 -7.89
C ASP A 107 -13.64 -1.68 -8.10
N LEU A 108 -12.38 -1.63 -8.54
CA LEU A 108 -11.67 -0.36 -8.80
C LEU A 108 -12.28 0.44 -9.96
N ALA A 109 -12.87 -0.22 -10.95
CA ALA A 109 -13.51 0.48 -12.06
C ALA A 109 -14.77 1.21 -11.58
N ALA A 110 -15.59 0.54 -10.76
CA ALA A 110 -16.75 1.12 -10.11
C ALA A 110 -16.37 2.26 -9.17
N LEU A 111 -15.29 2.12 -8.37
CA LEU A 111 -14.76 3.18 -7.53
C LEU A 111 -14.33 4.40 -8.36
N SER A 112 -13.59 4.16 -9.44
CA SER A 112 -13.03 5.21 -10.29
C SER A 112 -14.14 6.02 -11.02
N ALA A 113 -15.30 5.40 -11.24
CA ALA A 113 -16.46 6.05 -11.86
C ALA A 113 -17.32 6.88 -10.88
N LEU A 114 -17.08 6.82 -9.57
CA LEU A 114 -17.85 7.59 -8.60
C LEU A 114 -17.62 9.10 -8.76
N GLU A 115 -18.65 9.87 -8.47
CA GLU A 115 -18.62 11.33 -8.54
C GLU A 115 -17.64 11.91 -7.51
N TYR A 116 -16.69 12.70 -7.99
CA TYR A 116 -15.73 13.41 -7.16
C TYR A 116 -15.09 14.55 -7.95
N THR A 117 -14.87 15.68 -7.26
CA THR A 117 -14.19 16.84 -7.84
C THR A 117 -13.12 17.35 -6.90
N GLN A 118 -11.96 17.68 -7.45
CA GLN A 118 -10.83 18.24 -6.69
C GLN A 118 -9.91 19.00 -7.65
N ASP A 119 -9.33 20.12 -7.20
CA ASP A 119 -8.35 20.91 -7.97
C ASP A 119 -8.85 21.30 -9.38
N GLY A 120 -10.16 21.49 -9.54
CA GLY A 120 -10.79 21.80 -10.83
C GLY A 120 -10.95 20.61 -11.79
N PHE A 121 -10.57 19.40 -11.36
CA PHE A 121 -10.80 18.14 -12.07
C PHE A 121 -12.06 17.42 -11.59
N GLY A 122 -12.60 16.55 -12.44
CA GLY A 122 -13.88 15.84 -12.26
C GLY A 122 -14.55 15.58 -13.62
N PRO A 123 -15.81 15.08 -13.66
CA PRO A 123 -16.71 14.88 -12.53
C PRO A 123 -16.51 13.56 -11.77
N THR A 124 -15.61 12.67 -12.23
CA THR A 124 -15.37 11.38 -11.57
C THR A 124 -14.03 11.35 -10.83
N LEU A 125 -13.90 10.39 -9.91
CA LEU A 125 -12.64 10.11 -9.21
C LEU A 125 -11.49 9.79 -10.20
N GLU A 126 -11.79 9.13 -11.32
CA GLU A 126 -10.82 8.88 -12.39
C GLU A 126 -10.36 10.16 -13.09
N ASP A 127 -11.27 11.10 -13.34
CA ASP A 127 -10.92 12.37 -13.98
C ASP A 127 -10.01 13.19 -13.07
N VAL A 128 -10.28 13.18 -11.76
CA VAL A 128 -9.38 13.76 -10.76
C VAL A 128 -8.02 13.08 -10.79
N ARG A 129 -7.96 11.74 -10.76
CA ARG A 129 -6.69 10.99 -10.82
C ARG A 129 -5.87 11.37 -12.05
N LYS A 130 -6.50 11.42 -13.24
CA LYS A 130 -5.83 11.81 -14.49
C LYS A 130 -5.31 13.25 -14.45
N GLY A 131 -6.12 14.17 -13.93
CA GLY A 131 -5.74 15.56 -13.75
C GLY A 131 -4.53 15.73 -12.84
N LEU A 132 -4.54 15.01 -11.70
CA LEU A 132 -3.42 15.01 -10.75
C LEU A 132 -2.16 14.40 -11.34
N ILE A 133 -2.23 13.37 -12.18
CA ILE A 133 -1.05 12.86 -12.90
C ILE A 133 -0.44 13.95 -13.80
N GLY A 134 -1.27 14.70 -14.52
CA GLY A 134 -0.78 15.79 -15.35
C GLY A 134 -0.18 16.94 -14.54
N LYS A 135 -0.79 17.27 -13.40
CA LYS A 135 -0.35 18.33 -12.47
C LYS A 135 0.94 17.96 -11.75
N ILE A 136 1.02 16.77 -11.17
CA ILE A 136 2.15 16.28 -10.37
C ILE A 136 3.30 15.77 -11.26
N GLY A 137 2.98 15.15 -12.40
CA GLY A 137 3.97 14.61 -13.34
C GLY A 137 4.38 13.14 -13.08
N GLU A 138 3.81 12.49 -12.07
CA GLU A 138 4.01 11.07 -11.76
C GLU A 138 2.72 10.27 -12.00
N ASN A 139 2.89 9.00 -12.37
CA ASN A 139 1.83 8.02 -12.39
C ASN A 139 1.30 7.80 -10.97
N MET A 140 0.00 7.55 -10.86
CA MET A 140 -0.63 7.15 -9.62
C MET A 140 -1.80 6.21 -9.90
N THR A 141 -2.05 5.26 -9.02
CA THR A 141 -3.07 4.21 -9.23
C THR A 141 -3.84 3.92 -7.96
N PHE A 142 -5.15 3.67 -8.09
CA PHE A 142 -5.91 2.97 -7.05
C PHE A 142 -5.61 1.48 -7.19
N ARG A 143 -4.95 0.87 -6.20
CA ARG A 143 -4.42 -0.48 -6.36
C ARG A 143 -5.32 -1.58 -5.83
N ARG A 144 -5.82 -1.41 -4.61
CA ARG A 144 -6.71 -2.37 -3.95
C ARG A 144 -7.45 -1.69 -2.80
N PHE A 145 -8.67 -2.12 -2.56
CA PHE A 145 -9.42 -1.71 -1.37
C PHE A 145 -10.13 -2.90 -0.73
N LYS A 146 -10.46 -2.75 0.55
CA LYS A 146 -11.41 -3.60 1.26
C LYS A 146 -12.42 -2.72 1.97
N ARG A 147 -13.70 -3.03 1.81
CA ARG A 147 -14.80 -2.42 2.56
C ARG A 147 -15.18 -3.32 3.73
N TYR A 148 -15.61 -2.69 4.82
CA TYR A 148 -16.11 -3.33 6.02
C TYR A 148 -17.55 -2.86 6.27
N ALA A 149 -18.46 -3.80 6.46
CA ALA A 149 -19.88 -3.54 6.73
C ALA A 149 -20.57 -4.72 7.43
N SER A 150 -19.81 -5.54 8.16
CA SER A 150 -20.33 -6.73 8.86
C SER A 150 -21.20 -6.41 10.08
N GLY A 151 -21.20 -5.14 10.52
CA GLY A 151 -21.79 -4.71 11.78
C GLY A 151 -20.86 -4.85 12.98
N ALA A 152 -19.65 -5.41 12.80
CA ALA A 152 -18.62 -5.42 13.83
C ALA A 152 -18.04 -4.02 14.07
N LYS A 153 -17.47 -3.81 15.26
CA LYS A 153 -16.67 -2.61 15.53
C LYS A 153 -15.39 -2.65 14.71
N LEU A 154 -14.88 -1.47 14.32
CA LEU A 154 -13.68 -1.33 13.51
C LEU A 154 -12.59 -0.60 14.30
N ALA A 155 -11.38 -1.18 14.33
CA ALA A 155 -10.19 -0.51 14.86
C ALA A 155 -9.13 -0.42 13.77
N GLY A 156 -8.76 0.80 13.40
CA GLY A 156 -7.75 1.08 12.37
C GLY A 156 -6.41 1.49 12.98
N TYR A 157 -5.30 1.10 12.36
CA TYR A 157 -3.97 1.60 12.71
C TYR A 157 -3.16 1.85 11.43
N LEU A 158 -2.58 3.04 11.32
CA LEU A 158 -1.63 3.40 10.28
C LEU A 158 -0.25 3.57 10.93
N HIS A 159 0.76 2.89 10.39
CA HIS A 159 2.15 3.10 10.76
C HIS A 159 2.84 3.94 9.68
N GLY A 160 2.83 5.26 9.89
CA GLY A 160 3.12 6.21 8.83
C GLY A 160 2.13 6.08 7.68
N THR A 161 2.61 6.20 6.45
CA THR A 161 1.81 6.00 5.23
C THR A 161 1.91 4.60 4.65
N ARG A 162 2.89 3.80 5.08
CA ARG A 162 3.27 2.55 4.40
C ARG A 162 2.49 1.32 4.83
N ILE A 163 2.00 1.28 6.06
CA ILE A 163 1.34 0.10 6.61
C ILE A 163 0.00 0.54 7.18
N GLY A 164 -1.08 -0.11 6.74
CA GLY A 164 -2.40 0.06 7.33
C GLY A 164 -2.98 -1.26 7.76
N VAL A 165 -3.65 -1.23 8.91
CA VAL A 165 -4.34 -2.37 9.50
C VAL A 165 -5.75 -1.97 9.89
N VAL A 166 -6.72 -2.84 9.59
CA VAL A 166 -8.08 -2.75 10.13
C VAL A 166 -8.44 -4.06 10.80
N ILE A 167 -8.99 -3.97 12.01
CA ILE A 167 -9.50 -5.09 12.81
C ILE A 167 -11.03 -4.97 12.88
N GLU A 168 -11.73 -6.05 12.55
CA GLU A 168 -13.16 -6.22 12.86
C GLU A 168 -13.28 -6.97 14.19
N PHE A 169 -13.99 -6.42 15.16
CA PHE A 169 -14.03 -6.98 16.52
C PHE A 169 -15.33 -6.70 17.28
N THR A 170 -15.46 -7.36 18.43
CA THR A 170 -16.42 -7.04 19.50
C THR A 170 -15.68 -6.91 20.83
N GLY A 171 -16.16 -6.07 21.74
CA GLY A 171 -15.54 -5.85 23.05
C GLY A 171 -14.76 -4.53 23.13
N ASP A 172 -13.59 -4.59 23.78
CA ASP A 172 -12.80 -3.42 24.16
C ASP A 172 -12.03 -2.77 23.00
N ASP A 173 -12.20 -1.44 22.84
CA ASP A 173 -11.59 -0.65 21.76
C ASP A 173 -10.07 -0.56 21.89
N VAL A 174 -9.55 -0.47 23.11
CA VAL A 174 -8.11 -0.32 23.37
C VAL A 174 -7.38 -1.60 23.01
N ALA A 175 -7.91 -2.76 23.42
CA ALA A 175 -7.41 -4.07 23.06
C ALA A 175 -7.37 -4.27 21.54
N ALA A 176 -8.44 -3.90 20.82
CA ALA A 176 -8.49 -4.02 19.37
C ALA A 176 -7.49 -3.09 18.66
N LYS A 177 -7.31 -1.86 19.16
CA LYS A 177 -6.28 -0.93 18.66
C LYS A 177 -4.87 -1.48 18.88
N ASP A 178 -4.62 -2.07 20.04
CA ASP A 178 -3.36 -2.73 20.37
C ASP A 178 -3.08 -3.94 19.48
N VAL A 179 -4.11 -4.72 19.15
CA VAL A 179 -4.02 -5.79 18.15
C VAL A 179 -3.69 -5.22 16.77
N ALA A 180 -4.31 -4.11 16.35
CA ALA A 180 -4.00 -3.48 15.07
C ALA A 180 -2.52 -3.07 14.97
N MET A 181 -1.96 -2.54 16.07
CA MET A 181 -0.52 -2.24 16.18
C MET A 181 0.35 -3.50 16.13
N HIS A 182 -0.08 -4.57 16.81
CA HIS A 182 0.61 -5.85 16.81
C HIS A 182 0.66 -6.46 15.40
N VAL A 183 -0.47 -6.50 14.69
CA VAL A 183 -0.56 -7.02 13.32
C VAL A 183 0.36 -6.23 12.38
N ALA A 184 0.44 -4.90 12.52
CA ALA A 184 1.33 -4.08 11.72
C ALA A 184 2.82 -4.43 11.92
N ALA A 185 3.20 -4.79 13.16
CA ALA A 185 4.57 -5.16 13.50
C ALA A 185 4.91 -6.61 13.14
N MET A 186 4.04 -7.55 13.51
CA MET A 186 4.31 -9.00 13.46
C MET A 186 3.82 -9.67 12.18
N LYS A 187 2.95 -9.00 11.42
CA LYS A 187 2.43 -9.46 10.12
C LYS A 187 1.97 -10.94 10.14
N PRO A 188 1.09 -11.33 11.08
CA PRO A 188 0.52 -12.68 11.07
C PRO A 188 -0.16 -12.93 9.72
N VAL A 189 -0.08 -14.17 9.26
CA VAL A 189 -0.70 -14.63 8.02
C VAL A 189 -2.19 -14.89 8.25
N SER A 190 -2.55 -15.38 9.44
CA SER A 190 -3.91 -15.81 9.76
C SER A 190 -4.31 -15.46 11.19
N LEU A 191 -5.61 -15.50 11.49
CA LEU A 191 -6.12 -15.23 12.85
C LEU A 191 -5.69 -16.34 13.81
N THR A 192 -5.95 -17.59 13.45
CA THR A 192 -5.59 -18.77 14.23
C THR A 192 -4.70 -19.72 13.43
N SER A 193 -4.01 -20.63 14.13
CA SER A 193 -3.19 -21.68 13.50
C SER A 193 -4.00 -22.58 12.55
N ALA A 194 -5.31 -22.76 12.81
CA ALA A 194 -6.20 -23.56 11.96
C ALA A 194 -6.53 -22.86 10.63
N ASP A 195 -6.40 -21.54 10.58
CA ASP A 195 -6.69 -20.72 9.41
C ASP A 195 -5.45 -20.51 8.50
N VAL A 196 -4.32 -21.14 8.84
CA VAL A 196 -3.10 -21.05 8.02
C VAL A 196 -3.26 -21.89 6.75
N PRO A 197 -3.05 -21.32 5.55
CA PRO A 197 -3.17 -22.05 4.30
C PRO A 197 -2.29 -23.31 4.26
N ALA A 198 -2.87 -24.45 3.85
CA ALA A 198 -2.17 -25.74 3.78
C ALA A 198 -0.89 -25.68 2.94
N GLU A 199 -0.88 -24.89 1.87
CA GLU A 199 0.31 -24.69 1.03
C GLU A 199 1.49 -24.10 1.80
N LEU A 200 1.25 -23.18 2.75
CA LEU A 200 2.30 -22.60 3.57
C LEU A 200 2.82 -23.58 4.61
N ILE A 201 1.93 -24.40 5.18
CA ILE A 201 2.27 -25.47 6.11
C ILE A 201 3.17 -26.50 5.42
N GLU A 202 2.80 -26.94 4.21
CA GLU A 202 3.58 -27.91 3.45
C GLU A 202 4.91 -27.33 2.96
N ARG A 203 4.94 -26.05 2.57
CA ARG A 203 6.19 -25.36 2.25
C ARG A 203 7.13 -25.34 3.45
N GLU A 204 6.63 -25.02 4.64
CA GLU A 204 7.44 -25.04 5.86
C GLU A 204 7.92 -26.45 6.21
N ARG A 205 7.05 -27.46 6.07
CA ARG A 205 7.39 -28.87 6.27
C ARG A 205 8.51 -29.31 5.32
N SER A 206 8.45 -28.89 4.06
CA SER A 206 9.50 -29.14 3.07
C SER A 206 10.83 -28.50 3.47
N VAL A 207 10.81 -27.25 3.96
CA VAL A 207 12.02 -26.56 4.45
C VAL A 207 12.61 -27.29 5.66
N ALA A 208 11.78 -27.65 6.64
CA ALA A 208 12.21 -28.40 7.82
C ALA A 208 12.80 -29.78 7.45
N THR A 209 12.23 -30.45 6.44
CA THR A 209 12.73 -31.72 5.91
C THR A 209 14.10 -31.55 5.24
N ALA A 210 14.26 -30.54 4.38
CA ALA A 210 15.53 -30.23 3.72
C ALA A 210 16.62 -29.92 4.75
N LYS A 211 16.31 -29.13 5.78
CA LYS A 211 17.23 -28.83 6.88
C LYS A 211 17.65 -30.08 7.66
N ALA A 212 16.71 -30.99 7.92
CA ALA A 212 17.04 -32.24 8.59
C ALA A 212 17.97 -33.14 7.74
N ALA A 213 17.79 -33.15 6.41
CA ALA A 213 18.67 -33.87 5.50
C ALA A 213 20.08 -33.26 5.44
N GLU A 214 20.18 -31.92 5.44
CA GLU A 214 21.46 -31.22 5.52
C GLU A 214 22.21 -31.55 6.83
N ASP A 215 21.53 -31.47 7.98
CA ASP A 215 22.12 -31.80 9.27
C ASP A 215 22.59 -33.26 9.34
N ALA A 216 21.85 -34.19 8.72
CA ALA A 216 22.26 -35.57 8.59
C ALA A 216 23.55 -35.71 7.77
N ALA A 217 23.64 -35.02 6.62
CA ALA A 217 24.83 -35.00 5.79
C ALA A 217 26.05 -34.44 6.53
N VAL A 218 25.87 -33.35 7.28
CA VAL A 218 26.92 -32.76 8.14
C VAL A 218 27.37 -33.75 9.21
N ALA A 219 26.45 -34.43 9.88
CA ALA A 219 26.78 -35.44 10.88
C ALA A 219 27.58 -36.61 10.27
N THR A 220 27.14 -37.13 9.12
CA THR A 220 27.85 -38.19 8.40
C THR A 220 29.26 -37.77 8.00
N ALA A 221 29.43 -36.57 7.41
CA ALA A 221 30.75 -36.06 7.03
C ALA A 221 31.68 -35.86 8.24
N ALA A 222 31.12 -35.53 9.40
CA ALA A 222 31.86 -35.40 10.67
C ALA A 222 32.07 -36.72 11.42
N GLY A 223 31.66 -37.87 10.87
CA GLY A 223 31.76 -39.18 11.54
C GLY A 223 30.88 -39.31 12.79
N LYS A 224 29.87 -38.43 12.94
CA LYS A 224 28.92 -38.43 14.06
C LYS A 224 27.68 -39.25 13.71
N PRO A 225 27.04 -39.90 14.69
CA PRO A 225 25.80 -40.64 14.45
C PRO A 225 24.69 -39.70 13.97
N VAL A 226 23.97 -40.13 12.94
CA VAL A 226 22.77 -39.45 12.44
C VAL A 226 21.62 -39.69 13.42
N GLN A 227 20.76 -38.68 13.59
CA GLN A 227 19.55 -38.81 14.41
C GLN A 227 18.62 -39.88 13.84
N SER A 228 17.90 -40.59 14.72
CA SER A 228 16.94 -41.60 14.29
C SER A 228 15.80 -40.97 13.48
N ALA A 229 15.17 -41.75 12.61
CA ALA A 229 14.02 -41.30 11.82
C ALA A 229 12.88 -40.73 12.69
N GLU A 230 12.67 -41.30 13.88
CA GLU A 230 11.67 -40.81 14.84
C GLU A 230 12.02 -39.41 15.38
N ILE A 231 13.29 -39.16 15.72
CA ILE A 231 13.75 -37.85 16.20
C ILE A 231 13.62 -36.81 15.07
N VAL A 232 13.99 -37.18 13.84
CA VAL A 232 13.86 -36.32 12.67
C VAL A 232 12.39 -35.95 12.41
N ALA A 233 11.49 -36.93 12.44
CA ALA A 233 10.06 -36.68 12.26
C ALA A 233 9.48 -35.73 13.34
N LYS A 234 9.83 -35.96 14.62
CA LYS A 234 9.44 -35.08 15.73
C LYS A 234 9.99 -33.66 15.57
N ARG A 235 11.21 -33.52 15.05
CA ARG A 235 11.83 -32.22 14.80
C ARG A 235 11.16 -31.46 13.67
N ILE A 236 10.82 -32.14 12.58
CA ILE A 236 10.06 -31.55 11.45
C ILE A 236 8.71 -31.05 11.95
N GLU A 237 7.96 -31.90 12.65
CA GLU A 237 6.65 -31.53 13.19
C GLU A 237 6.76 -30.40 14.22
N GLY A 238 7.76 -30.44 15.10
CA GLY A 238 8.04 -29.34 16.03
C GLY A 238 8.36 -28.02 15.32
N GLY A 239 9.05 -28.07 14.17
CA GLY A 239 9.29 -26.92 13.31
C GLY A 239 8.00 -26.34 12.73
N VAL A 240 7.13 -27.19 12.19
CA VAL A 240 5.81 -26.79 11.67
C VAL A 240 4.95 -26.18 12.78
N GLN A 241 4.88 -26.81 13.95
CA GLN A 241 4.13 -26.28 15.09
C GLN A 241 4.67 -24.93 15.58
N LYS A 242 6.00 -24.73 15.53
CA LYS A 242 6.61 -23.43 15.83
C LYS A 242 6.20 -22.38 14.80
N TYR A 243 6.29 -22.70 13.51
CA TYR A 243 5.87 -21.81 12.43
C TYR A 243 4.41 -21.38 12.57
N LEU A 244 3.51 -22.32 12.83
CA LEU A 244 2.08 -22.03 13.04
C LEU A 244 1.87 -20.98 14.13
N LYS A 245 2.58 -21.08 15.26
CA LYS A 245 2.53 -20.09 16.35
C LYS A 245 3.14 -18.74 15.98
N GLU A 246 4.13 -18.72 15.08
CA GLU A 246 4.76 -17.50 14.59
C GLU A 246 3.88 -16.75 13.58
N VAL A 247 3.02 -17.44 12.82
CA VAL A 247 2.20 -16.82 11.76
C VAL A 247 0.72 -16.66 12.10
N SER A 248 0.26 -17.18 13.24
CA SER A 248 -1.12 -17.00 13.69
C SER A 248 -1.23 -15.94 14.79
N LEU A 249 -2.11 -14.96 14.57
CA LEU A 249 -2.23 -13.78 15.43
C LEU A 249 -2.46 -14.16 16.90
N VAL A 250 -3.39 -15.06 17.19
CA VAL A 250 -3.76 -15.38 18.58
C VAL A 250 -2.66 -16.11 19.36
N ASP A 251 -1.76 -16.81 18.65
CA ASP A 251 -0.67 -17.59 19.25
C ASP A 251 0.62 -16.76 19.40
N GLN A 252 0.73 -15.63 18.70
CA GLN A 252 1.86 -14.70 18.81
C GLN A 252 1.95 -14.09 20.22
N VAL A 253 3.18 -13.91 20.70
CA VAL A 253 3.47 -13.15 21.92
C VAL A 253 3.15 -11.69 21.67
N PHE A 254 2.28 -11.11 22.50
CA PHE A 254 1.83 -9.74 22.33
C PHE A 254 2.99 -8.76 22.47
N VAL A 255 3.13 -7.82 21.52
CA VAL A 255 4.27 -6.89 21.43
C VAL A 255 4.39 -5.95 22.62
N LYS A 256 3.31 -5.73 23.36
CA LYS A 256 3.29 -4.91 24.59
C LYS A 256 3.20 -5.77 25.87
N ALA A 257 3.40 -7.09 25.78
CA ALA A 257 3.41 -7.95 26.95
C ALA A 257 4.55 -7.55 27.90
N ALA A 258 4.21 -7.06 29.09
CA ALA A 258 5.20 -6.59 30.07
C ALA A 258 6.13 -7.72 30.55
N ASP A 259 5.63 -8.96 30.57
CA ASP A 259 6.37 -10.16 30.94
C ASP A 259 7.05 -10.86 29.75
N GLY A 260 6.83 -10.36 28.53
CA GLY A 260 7.32 -10.98 27.28
C GLY A 260 6.73 -12.36 26.99
N LYS A 261 5.61 -12.74 27.62
CA LYS A 261 5.04 -14.10 27.54
C LYS A 261 3.57 -14.10 27.19
N GLN A 262 2.79 -13.09 27.59
CA GLN A 262 1.37 -13.04 27.28
C GLN A 262 1.15 -13.07 25.76
N THR A 263 0.34 -14.02 25.27
CA THR A 263 -0.06 -14.06 23.85
C THR A 263 -1.18 -13.08 23.57
N VAL A 264 -1.38 -12.74 22.29
CA VAL A 264 -2.51 -11.91 21.87
C VAL A 264 -3.85 -12.56 22.27
N GLY A 265 -4.00 -13.87 22.09
CA GLY A 265 -5.21 -14.59 22.50
C GLY A 265 -5.48 -14.52 24.00
N ALA A 266 -4.42 -14.62 24.83
CA ALA A 266 -4.55 -14.46 26.27
C ALA A 266 -4.97 -13.04 26.67
N MET A 267 -4.37 -12.03 26.04
CA MET A 267 -4.73 -10.61 26.25
C MET A 267 -6.18 -10.35 25.84
N LEU A 268 -6.61 -10.82 24.67
CA LEU A 268 -7.97 -10.67 24.17
C LEU A 268 -9.01 -11.29 25.13
N LYS A 269 -8.71 -12.50 25.65
CA LYS A 269 -9.55 -13.17 26.64
C LYS A 269 -9.67 -12.37 27.95
N GLU A 270 -8.56 -11.83 28.45
CA GLU A 270 -8.54 -10.98 29.65
C GLU A 270 -9.41 -9.73 29.48
N LYS A 271 -9.39 -9.13 28.29
CA LYS A 271 -10.15 -7.91 27.96
C LYS A 271 -11.59 -8.17 27.49
N ALA A 272 -12.02 -9.44 27.45
CA ALA A 272 -13.32 -9.84 26.90
C ALA A 272 -13.54 -9.29 25.47
N THR A 273 -12.49 -9.34 24.66
CA THR A 273 -12.47 -8.86 23.27
C THR A 273 -12.32 -10.03 22.32
N ASP A 274 -13.11 -10.01 21.25
CA ASP A 274 -13.06 -11.03 20.20
C ASP A 274 -12.77 -10.39 18.86
N VAL A 275 -11.72 -10.87 18.18
CA VAL A 275 -11.28 -10.39 16.88
C VAL A 275 -11.87 -11.31 15.82
N LYS A 276 -12.71 -10.76 14.94
CA LYS A 276 -13.38 -11.48 13.86
C LYS A 276 -12.51 -11.62 12.62
N SER A 277 -11.81 -10.55 12.27
CA SER A 277 -10.92 -10.52 11.12
C SER A 277 -9.89 -9.41 11.29
N PHE A 278 -8.76 -9.54 10.58
CA PHE A 278 -7.87 -8.42 10.34
C PHE A 278 -7.58 -8.30 8.85
N THR A 279 -7.15 -7.11 8.45
CA THR A 279 -6.60 -6.85 7.12
C THR A 279 -5.34 -6.03 7.29
N LEU A 280 -4.26 -6.42 6.62
CA LEU A 280 -2.99 -5.73 6.61
C LEU A 280 -2.66 -5.38 5.16
N TYR A 281 -2.45 -4.10 4.88
CA TYR A 281 -1.84 -3.64 3.64
C TYR A 281 -0.46 -3.06 3.92
N VAL A 282 0.50 -3.44 3.08
CA VAL A 282 1.82 -2.83 3.01
C VAL A 282 1.99 -2.24 1.62
N VAL A 283 2.31 -0.94 1.55
CA VAL A 283 2.51 -0.21 0.28
C VAL A 283 3.54 -0.93 -0.58
N GLY A 284 3.16 -1.23 -1.82
CA GLY A 284 4.01 -1.82 -2.83
C GLY A 284 4.26 -3.32 -2.64
N GLU A 285 3.62 -3.97 -1.67
CA GLU A 285 3.77 -5.41 -1.43
C GLU A 285 3.49 -6.22 -2.71
N GLY A 286 4.47 -6.98 -3.21
CA GLY A 286 4.34 -7.76 -4.44
C GLY A 286 4.53 -6.96 -5.74
N ILE A 287 4.92 -5.68 -5.66
CA ILE A 287 5.39 -4.90 -6.81
C ILE A 287 6.92 -4.97 -6.84
N GLU A 288 7.47 -5.44 -7.96
CA GLU A 288 8.91 -5.40 -8.17
C GLU A 288 9.36 -3.94 -8.33
N LYS A 289 10.26 -3.51 -7.46
CA LYS A 289 10.87 -2.18 -7.54
C LYS A 289 11.99 -2.23 -8.56
N LYS A 290 11.95 -1.32 -9.53
CA LYS A 290 13.09 -1.07 -10.41
C LYS A 290 14.26 -0.58 -9.55
N VAL A 291 15.38 -1.29 -9.60
CA VAL A 291 16.64 -0.88 -8.96
C VAL A 291 17.48 -0.21 -10.02
N ASP A 292 17.61 1.12 -9.92
CA ASP A 292 18.42 1.91 -10.83
C ASP A 292 19.84 2.10 -10.26
N ASP A 293 20.86 1.85 -11.08
CA ASP A 293 22.25 2.17 -10.76
C ASP A 293 22.57 3.56 -11.28
N PHE A 294 22.51 4.54 -10.39
CA PHE A 294 22.77 5.94 -10.72
C PHE A 294 24.16 6.16 -11.34
N ALA A 295 25.18 5.42 -10.89
CA ALA A 295 26.52 5.56 -11.44
C ALA A 295 26.58 5.05 -12.89
N ALA A 296 25.93 3.91 -13.17
CA ALA A 296 25.82 3.38 -14.52
C ALA A 296 24.99 4.30 -15.43
N GLU A 297 23.88 4.87 -14.94
CA GLU A 297 23.07 5.81 -15.71
C GLU A 297 23.84 7.09 -16.05
N VAL A 298 24.57 7.67 -15.09
CA VAL A 298 25.43 8.84 -15.32
C VAL A 298 26.53 8.51 -16.32
N ALA A 299 27.19 7.35 -16.17
CA ALA A 299 28.22 6.91 -17.11
C ALA A 299 27.67 6.75 -18.54
N ALA A 300 26.47 6.16 -18.68
CA ALA A 300 25.81 5.99 -19.97
C ALA A 300 25.44 7.33 -20.62
N GLN A 301 24.93 8.29 -19.85
CA GLN A 301 24.61 9.63 -20.35
C GLN A 301 25.86 10.41 -20.79
N VAL A 302 26.96 10.32 -20.02
CA VAL A 302 28.24 10.93 -20.38
C VAL A 302 28.79 10.31 -21.67
N ALA A 303 28.74 8.99 -21.80
CA ALA A 303 29.19 8.28 -23.01
C ALA A 303 28.35 8.65 -24.24
N ALA A 304 27.02 8.75 -24.10
CA ALA A 304 26.13 9.15 -25.20
C ALA A 304 26.38 10.60 -25.64
N ALA A 305 26.62 11.51 -24.69
CA ALA A 305 26.94 12.91 -24.99
C ALA A 305 28.30 13.04 -25.72
N GLN A 306 29.29 12.22 -25.36
CA GLN A 306 30.60 12.19 -26.03
C GLN A 306 30.51 11.62 -27.45
N GLN A 307 29.60 10.70 -27.73
CA GLN A 307 29.37 10.15 -29.07
C GLN A 307 28.58 11.10 -29.99
N ALA A 308 27.84 12.05 -29.42
CA ALA A 308 27.04 13.02 -30.16
C ALA A 308 27.78 14.36 -30.44
N ALA A 309 28.97 14.54 -29.85
CA ALA A 309 29.86 15.70 -30.04
C ALA A 309 30.93 15.42 -31.11
#